data_AF-A0A814M5Q6-F1
#
_entry.id   AF-A0A814M5Q6-F1
#
_cell.length_a   1.000
_cell.length_b   1.000
_cell.length_c   1.000
_cell.angle_alpha   90.00
_cell.angle_beta   90.00
_cell.angle_gamma   90.00
#
_symmetry.space_group_name_H-M   'P 1'
#
loop_
_entity.id
_entity.type
_entity.pdbx_description
1 polymer ?
#
loop_
_entity_poly.entity_id
_entity_poly.type
_entity_poly.pdbx_seq_one_letter_code
_entity_poly.pdbx_strand_id
1 'polypeptide(L)'
;MISFQEFINNCLTNTNEHVSSRVLRVTNSILTLICNLTDKLTIISIFIDVGYIRKIIQWIRTDIFASHIHVIGEPIVNIVYNLTRDKTALKQLRTEKAFDILMERKQLINDENDSELTQTYGWALIALATSDEQSEENKKLILDTSENLYQLCKKIEQDDLTFDGCHLSEFLELLDRAFTNTYVIKHILEDKINEKSTAIQYFTELFLSFYGVLLDPEPDELEKRAVKYLLRILLQISSYPEHLKQLIDNHQFCIIIESLANRPKRDDAKRIWCNIQQIMSTNEQKKERSSKIYISYDRTDEEFCKEFVKELRKRTTIPIWVDYENVDMSDDMWEYVSPNIISATVVIILVSTAYVESTDKFQELSYIISTNKSRNEKNGLIVVATEPNFNFNRSWMKDLLHDKTMISYENNIDHMVWNVCEQIGVLKKPRMKCLSWLFKNGRRKTAQSNDFSARTLKLIPGNDKVYSQKESSQVDGSTDCLLISETHSSQSIVTGLITQTGSVSGSTWV
;
A
#
# COMPACT_ATOMS: atom_id res chain seq x y z
N MET A 1 11.61 45.87 -16.97
CA MET A 1 11.75 44.74 -16.02
C MET A 1 12.74 43.78 -16.65
N ILE A 2 13.82 43.43 -15.96
CA ILE A 2 14.72 42.37 -16.41
C ILE A 2 13.92 41.07 -16.34
N SER A 3 13.92 40.26 -17.40
CA SER A 3 13.23 38.97 -17.34
C SER A 3 13.91 38.08 -16.29
N PHE A 4 13.17 37.21 -15.60
CA PHE A 4 13.77 36.29 -14.62
C PHE A 4 14.92 35.46 -15.25
N GLN A 5 14.78 35.07 -16.51
CA GLN A 5 15.83 34.43 -17.31
C GLN A 5 17.09 35.29 -17.46
N GLU A 6 16.93 36.58 -17.75
CA GLU A 6 18.03 37.52 -17.89
C GLU A 6 18.69 37.87 -16.55
N PHE A 7 17.91 37.92 -15.46
CA PHE A 7 18.43 38.04 -14.09
C PHE A 7 19.30 36.84 -13.73
N ILE A 8 18.79 35.61 -13.91
CA ILE A 8 19.53 34.37 -13.67
C ILE A 8 20.80 34.34 -14.53
N ASN A 9 20.73 34.67 -15.82
CA ASN A 9 21.91 34.71 -16.67
C ASN A 9 22.95 35.72 -16.19
N ASN A 10 22.56 36.96 -15.90
CA ASN A 10 23.48 38.02 -15.50
C ASN A 10 24.13 37.78 -14.13
N CYS A 11 23.39 37.22 -13.17
CA CYS A 11 23.93 36.88 -11.85
C CYS A 11 24.97 35.75 -11.93
N LEU A 12 24.82 34.84 -12.89
CA LEU A 12 25.62 33.61 -12.93
C LEU A 12 26.80 33.64 -13.90
N THR A 13 26.76 34.46 -14.95
CA THR A 13 27.85 34.56 -15.94
C THR A 13 28.96 35.49 -15.51
N ASN A 14 28.71 36.42 -14.57
CA ASN A 14 29.62 37.53 -14.28
C ASN A 14 30.39 37.39 -12.95
N THR A 15 30.20 36.29 -12.22
CA THR A 15 31.00 35.99 -11.02
C THR A 15 32.38 35.48 -11.43
N ASN A 16 33.34 36.39 -11.55
CA ASN A 16 34.76 36.11 -11.80
C ASN A 16 35.47 35.42 -10.62
N GLU A 17 36.61 34.78 -10.88
CA GLU A 17 37.48 34.03 -9.95
C GLU A 17 38.07 34.83 -8.78
N HIS A 18 37.91 36.17 -8.77
CA HIS A 18 38.36 37.04 -7.67
C HIS A 18 37.17 37.64 -6.93
N VAL A 19 36.50 36.79 -6.15
CA VAL A 19 35.30 37.17 -5.39
C VAL A 19 35.71 37.81 -4.07
N SER A 20 35.49 39.12 -3.91
CA SER A 20 35.62 39.76 -2.59
C SER A 20 34.60 39.16 -1.60
N SER A 21 34.89 39.21 -0.30
CA SER A 21 33.97 38.68 0.74
C SER A 21 32.54 39.25 0.67
N ARG A 22 32.40 40.51 0.21
CA ARG A 22 31.09 41.13 -0.05
C ARG A 22 30.36 40.46 -1.21
N VAL A 23 31.07 40.20 -2.30
CA VAL A 23 30.50 39.49 -3.46
C VAL A 23 30.13 38.07 -3.07
N LEU A 24 30.93 37.38 -2.24
CA LEU A 24 30.61 36.03 -1.78
C LEU A 24 29.31 35.97 -0.98
N ARG A 25 29.04 36.96 -0.10
CA ARG A 25 27.76 37.04 0.63
C ARG A 25 26.56 37.27 -0.30
N VAL A 26 26.74 38.12 -1.31
CA VAL A 26 25.69 38.36 -2.32
C VAL A 26 25.46 37.10 -3.14
N THR A 27 26.53 36.42 -3.58
CA THR A 27 26.46 35.13 -4.27
C THR A 27 25.73 34.09 -3.43
N ASN A 28 26.05 33.97 -2.14
CA ASN A 28 25.35 33.05 -1.25
C ASN A 28 23.85 33.35 -1.19
N SER A 29 23.49 34.62 -0.98
CA SER A 29 22.07 35.04 -0.92
C SER A 29 21.32 34.72 -2.22
N ILE A 30 21.97 34.90 -3.37
CA ILE A 30 21.41 34.54 -4.68
C ILE A 30 21.27 33.02 -4.81
N LEU A 31 22.26 32.24 -4.39
CA LEU A 31 22.20 30.78 -4.41
C LEU A 31 21.10 30.25 -3.48
N THR A 32 20.95 30.80 -2.27
CA THR A 32 19.84 30.45 -1.37
C THR A 32 18.49 30.75 -2.01
N LEU A 33 18.35 31.91 -2.67
CA LEU A 33 17.13 32.22 -3.42
C LEU A 33 16.88 31.20 -4.53
N ILE A 34 17.91 30.87 -5.32
CA ILE A 34 17.79 29.86 -6.39
C ILE A 34 17.45 28.49 -5.81
N CYS A 35 18.04 28.10 -4.68
CA CYS A 35 17.73 26.88 -3.95
C CYS A 35 16.24 26.80 -3.57
N ASN A 36 15.70 27.87 -3.00
CA ASN A 36 14.28 27.96 -2.67
C ASN A 36 13.37 27.89 -3.91
N LEU A 37 13.84 28.40 -5.05
CA LEU A 37 13.11 28.34 -6.31
C LEU A 37 13.18 26.95 -6.96
N THR A 38 14.34 26.27 -6.90
CA THR A 38 14.50 24.92 -7.46
C THR A 38 13.80 23.87 -6.62
N ASP A 39 13.53 24.13 -5.34
CA ASP A 39 12.66 23.28 -4.52
C ASP A 39 11.24 23.16 -5.11
N LYS A 40 10.77 24.17 -5.87
CA LYS A 40 9.48 24.11 -6.56
C LYS A 40 9.62 23.45 -7.92
N LEU A 41 9.20 22.18 -8.00
CA LEU A 41 9.28 21.35 -9.23
C LEU A 41 8.73 22.05 -10.49
N THR A 42 7.69 22.87 -10.35
CA THR A 42 7.08 23.61 -11.48
C THR A 42 8.03 24.62 -12.12
N ILE A 43 9.04 25.10 -11.39
CA ILE A 43 10.00 26.12 -11.84
C ILE A 43 11.24 25.45 -12.48
N ILE A 44 11.50 24.16 -12.23
CA ILE A 44 12.71 23.47 -12.74
C ILE A 44 12.82 23.54 -14.27
N SER A 45 11.70 23.50 -14.99
CA SER A 45 11.67 23.67 -16.46
C SER A 45 12.37 24.95 -16.94
N ILE A 46 12.20 26.06 -16.23
CA ILE A 46 12.86 27.34 -16.54
C ILE A 46 14.37 27.20 -16.41
N PHE A 47 14.87 26.53 -15.37
CA PHE A 47 16.30 26.31 -15.15
C PHE A 47 16.91 25.42 -16.25
N ILE A 48 16.16 24.43 -16.74
CA ILE A 48 16.57 23.61 -17.89
C ILE A 48 16.71 24.48 -19.14
N ASP A 49 15.67 25.26 -19.47
CA ASP A 49 15.59 26.06 -20.70
C ASP A 49 16.70 27.11 -20.80
N VAL A 50 17.07 27.71 -19.66
CA VAL A 50 18.18 28.69 -19.61
C VAL A 50 19.57 28.05 -19.55
N GLY A 51 19.66 26.71 -19.61
CA GLY A 51 20.91 25.98 -19.54
C GLY A 51 21.61 26.06 -18.17
N TYR A 52 20.86 26.30 -17.10
CA TYR A 52 21.42 26.49 -15.76
C TYR A 52 22.16 25.26 -15.25
N ILE A 53 21.68 24.07 -15.60
CA ILE A 53 22.27 22.79 -15.18
C ILE A 53 23.74 22.67 -15.57
N ARG A 54 24.10 23.07 -16.81
CA ARG A 54 25.51 23.08 -17.22
C ARG A 54 26.34 24.06 -16.40
N LYS A 55 25.78 25.24 -16.11
CA LYS A 55 26.46 26.31 -15.36
C LYS A 55 26.73 25.89 -13.91
N ILE A 56 25.75 25.32 -13.22
CA ILE A 56 25.94 24.88 -11.82
C ILE A 56 27.00 23.77 -11.73
N ILE A 57 27.01 22.85 -12.70
CA ILE A 57 28.05 21.81 -12.77
C ILE A 57 29.44 22.41 -13.09
N GLN A 58 29.51 23.40 -13.98
CA GLN A 58 30.75 24.12 -14.23
C GLN A 58 31.24 24.86 -12.96
N TRP A 59 30.35 25.42 -12.15
CA TRP A 59 30.71 26.06 -10.89
C TRP A 59 31.34 25.10 -9.90
N ILE A 60 30.80 23.90 -9.73
CA ILE A 60 31.37 22.86 -8.84
C ILE A 60 32.80 22.48 -9.27
N ARG A 61 33.12 22.58 -10.56
CA ARG A 61 34.48 22.35 -11.08
C ARG A 61 35.46 23.48 -10.74
N THR A 62 35.01 24.68 -10.44
CA THR A 62 35.90 25.83 -10.21
C THR A 62 36.61 25.78 -8.86
N ASP A 63 37.75 26.46 -8.76
CA ASP A 63 38.47 26.64 -7.49
C ASP A 63 37.72 27.54 -6.50
N ILE A 64 36.77 28.36 -6.98
CA ILE A 64 35.89 29.16 -6.13
C ILE A 64 35.05 28.24 -5.23
N PHE A 65 34.48 27.17 -5.80
CA PHE A 65 33.73 26.18 -5.03
C PHE A 65 34.61 25.53 -3.97
N ALA A 66 35.80 25.06 -4.35
CA ALA A 66 36.73 24.43 -3.43
C ALA A 66 37.18 25.36 -2.30
N SER A 67 37.44 26.64 -2.59
CA SER A 67 37.95 27.62 -1.62
C SER A 67 36.87 28.17 -0.68
N HIS A 68 35.60 28.07 -1.06
CA HIS A 68 34.47 28.69 -0.35
C HIS A 68 33.32 27.72 -0.06
N ILE A 69 33.62 26.42 -0.01
CA ILE A 69 32.63 25.37 0.20
C ILE A 69 31.83 25.57 1.50
N HIS A 70 32.45 26.06 2.59
CA HIS A 70 31.78 26.44 3.83
C HIS A 70 30.71 27.55 3.69
N VAL A 71 30.70 28.32 2.59
CA VAL A 71 29.71 29.38 2.36
C VAL A 71 28.70 28.99 1.29
N ILE A 72 29.17 28.45 0.18
CA ILE A 72 28.33 28.21 -1.01
C ILE A 72 28.07 26.74 -1.29
N GLY A 73 28.71 25.83 -0.55
CA GLY A 73 28.62 24.38 -0.75
C GLY A 73 27.20 23.88 -0.57
N GLU A 74 26.57 24.20 0.56
CA GLU A 74 25.24 23.71 0.93
C GLU A 74 24.16 24.17 -0.06
N PRO A 75 24.02 25.48 -0.41
CA PRO A 75 23.08 25.89 -1.44
C PRO A 75 23.31 25.24 -2.81
N ILE A 76 24.57 25.08 -3.24
CA ILE A 76 24.88 24.48 -4.55
C ILE A 76 24.50 23.00 -4.58
N VAL A 77 24.84 22.25 -3.53
CA VAL A 77 24.51 20.83 -3.43
C VAL A 77 23.00 20.64 -3.31
N ASN A 78 22.31 21.48 -2.54
CA ASN A 78 20.85 21.51 -2.46
C ASN A 78 20.20 21.81 -3.83
N ILE A 79 20.73 22.78 -4.58
CA ILE A 79 20.27 23.06 -5.95
C ILE A 79 20.41 21.83 -6.84
N VAL A 80 21.56 21.15 -6.80
CA VAL A 80 21.78 19.93 -7.60
C VAL A 80 20.78 18.86 -7.18
N TYR A 81 20.60 18.60 -5.89
CA TYR A 81 19.61 17.67 -5.38
C TYR A 81 18.20 18.01 -5.87
N ASN A 82 17.76 19.26 -5.71
CA ASN A 82 16.45 19.72 -6.16
C ASN A 82 16.23 19.48 -7.66
N LEU A 83 17.24 19.75 -8.49
CA LEU A 83 17.20 19.48 -9.93
C LEU A 83 17.06 17.99 -10.25
N THR A 84 17.58 17.08 -9.42
CA THR A 84 17.44 15.62 -9.65
C THR A 84 16.00 15.09 -9.47
N ARG A 85 15.10 15.89 -8.90
CA ARG A 85 13.67 15.56 -8.71
C ARG A 85 12.88 15.67 -10.02
N ASP A 86 13.37 16.45 -11.01
CA ASP A 86 12.82 16.47 -12.36
C ASP A 86 13.56 15.49 -13.30
N LYS A 87 12.80 14.75 -14.11
CA LYS A 87 13.37 13.72 -15.00
C LYS A 87 14.24 14.28 -16.11
N THR A 88 13.87 15.43 -16.66
CA THR A 88 14.59 16.08 -17.76
C THR A 88 15.88 16.68 -17.23
N ALA A 89 15.81 17.38 -16.09
CA ALA A 89 16.98 17.89 -15.40
C ALA A 89 17.94 16.78 -14.98
N LEU A 90 17.44 15.68 -14.40
CA LEU A 90 18.25 14.51 -14.04
C LEU A 90 19.01 13.93 -15.25
N LYS A 91 18.34 13.80 -16.40
CA LYS A 91 19.00 13.34 -17.64
C LYS A 91 20.11 14.28 -18.08
N GLN A 92 19.90 15.59 -17.94
CA GLN A 92 20.91 16.58 -18.27
C GLN A 92 22.07 16.56 -17.28
N LEU A 93 21.82 16.46 -15.97
CA LEU A 93 22.85 16.31 -14.94
C LEU A 93 23.74 15.09 -15.19
N ARG A 94 23.15 13.96 -15.58
CA ARG A 94 23.90 12.75 -15.99
C ARG A 94 24.75 12.98 -17.23
N THR A 95 24.20 13.70 -18.21
CA THR A 95 24.94 14.07 -19.44
C THR A 95 26.15 14.95 -19.12
N GLU A 96 26.00 15.86 -18.17
CA GLU A 96 27.06 16.76 -17.69
C GLU A 96 28.00 16.07 -16.68
N LYS A 97 27.85 14.76 -16.43
CA LYS A 97 28.65 13.96 -15.49
C LYS A 97 28.65 14.51 -14.06
N ALA A 98 27.51 15.00 -13.60
CA ALA A 98 27.36 15.61 -12.27
C ALA A 98 27.82 14.69 -11.13
N PHE A 99 27.59 13.38 -11.24
CA PHE A 99 28.03 12.40 -10.25
C PHE A 99 29.55 12.39 -10.09
N ASP A 100 30.29 12.23 -11.19
CA ASP A 100 31.76 12.16 -11.17
C ASP A 100 32.37 13.44 -10.60
N ILE A 101 31.82 14.59 -10.98
CA ILE A 101 32.29 15.91 -10.54
C ILE A 101 32.05 16.13 -9.05
N LEU A 102 30.89 15.71 -8.54
CA LEU A 102 30.62 15.75 -7.10
C LEU A 102 31.58 14.82 -6.34
N MET A 103 31.84 13.63 -6.88
CA MET A 103 32.78 12.68 -6.29
C MET A 103 34.23 13.22 -6.24
N GLU A 104 34.69 13.95 -7.27
CA GLU A 104 35.98 14.65 -7.24
C GLU A 104 36.11 15.67 -6.08
N ARG A 105 34.97 16.14 -5.55
CA ARG A 105 34.89 17.10 -4.44
C ARG A 105 34.56 16.46 -3.08
N LYS A 106 34.45 15.12 -3.01
CA LYS A 106 34.07 14.38 -1.79
C LYS A 106 34.90 14.76 -0.57
N GLN A 107 36.23 14.77 -0.69
CA GLN A 107 37.11 15.03 0.46
C GLN A 107 36.86 16.43 1.04
N LEU A 108 36.68 17.43 0.19
CA LEU A 108 36.41 18.80 0.60
C LEU A 108 35.08 18.90 1.37
N ILE A 109 34.04 18.20 0.90
CA ILE A 109 32.73 18.16 1.57
C ILE A 109 32.86 17.50 2.95
N ASN A 110 33.60 16.39 3.05
CA ASN A 110 33.79 15.68 4.31
C ASN A 110 34.61 16.50 5.33
N ASP A 111 35.57 17.31 4.86
CA ASP A 111 36.44 18.11 5.73
C ASP A 111 35.71 19.29 6.41
N GLU A 112 34.56 19.72 5.87
CA GLU A 112 33.76 20.82 6.44
C GLU A 112 33.06 20.47 7.76
N ASN A 113 32.89 19.17 8.08
CA ASN A 113 32.18 18.70 9.27
C ASN A 113 30.75 19.26 9.42
N ASP A 114 30.13 19.67 8.31
CA ASP A 114 28.74 20.12 8.26
C ASP A 114 27.83 18.91 7.95
N SER A 115 27.00 18.53 8.92
CA SER A 115 26.11 17.37 8.81
C SER A 115 25.04 17.56 7.73
N GLU A 116 24.52 18.76 7.56
CA GLU A 116 23.42 19.06 6.62
C GLU A 116 23.95 19.05 5.18
N LEU A 117 25.11 19.68 4.96
CA LEU A 117 25.83 19.59 3.69
C LEU A 117 26.16 18.14 3.34
N THR A 118 26.71 17.38 4.29
CA THR A 118 27.10 15.97 4.08
C THR A 118 25.88 15.11 3.73
N GLN A 119 24.77 15.31 4.42
CA GLN A 119 23.53 14.58 4.19
C GLN A 119 22.94 14.88 2.81
N THR A 120 22.81 16.16 2.45
CA THR A 120 22.30 16.59 1.15
C THR A 120 23.21 16.13 0.02
N TYR A 121 24.53 16.16 0.23
CA TYR A 121 25.51 15.62 -0.71
C TYR A 121 25.26 14.12 -0.96
N GLY A 122 25.07 13.34 0.10
CA GLY A 122 24.69 11.93 -0.02
C GLY A 122 23.41 11.74 -0.82
N TRP A 123 22.37 12.54 -0.55
CA TRP A 123 21.09 12.47 -1.28
C TRP A 123 21.25 12.80 -2.77
N ALA A 124 22.03 13.84 -3.10
CA ALA A 124 22.35 14.20 -4.47
C ALA A 124 23.07 13.05 -5.19
N LEU A 125 24.03 12.39 -4.53
CA LEU A 125 24.74 11.25 -5.09
C LEU A 125 23.82 10.05 -5.34
N ILE A 126 22.96 9.70 -4.37
CA ILE A 126 21.96 8.65 -4.55
C ILE A 126 21.05 8.96 -5.74
N ALA A 127 20.60 10.20 -5.84
CA ALA A 127 19.70 10.62 -6.90
C ALA A 127 20.35 10.58 -8.28
N LEU A 128 21.66 10.86 -8.36
CA LEU A 128 22.45 10.89 -9.58
C LEU A 128 22.97 9.50 -10.01
N ALA A 129 23.18 8.59 -9.05
CA ALA A 129 23.72 7.26 -9.28
C ALA A 129 22.98 6.50 -10.40
N THR A 130 23.74 5.78 -11.22
CA THR A 130 23.24 4.94 -12.32
C THR A 130 23.79 3.53 -12.17
N SER A 131 23.05 2.63 -11.49
CA SER A 131 23.32 1.19 -11.34
C SER A 131 24.73 0.78 -10.84
N ASP A 132 24.95 -0.54 -10.69
CA ASP A 132 26.03 -1.21 -9.94
C ASP A 132 27.48 -0.97 -10.40
N GLU A 133 27.75 -0.15 -11.42
CA GLU A 133 29.10 0.05 -12.02
C GLU A 133 30.01 1.00 -11.23
N GLN A 134 29.69 1.29 -9.97
CA GLN A 134 30.43 2.26 -9.17
C GLN A 134 31.62 1.62 -8.43
N SER A 135 32.67 2.42 -8.16
CA SER A 135 33.81 1.98 -7.34
C SER A 135 33.34 1.55 -5.94
N GLU A 136 34.10 0.66 -5.27
CA GLU A 136 33.76 0.20 -3.91
C GLU A 136 33.63 1.36 -2.90
N GLU A 137 34.43 2.41 -3.07
CA GLU A 137 34.37 3.60 -2.23
C GLU A 137 33.04 4.37 -2.38
N ASN A 138 32.49 4.40 -3.60
CA ASN A 138 31.20 5.03 -3.89
C ASN A 138 30.05 4.19 -3.31
N LYS A 139 30.16 2.85 -3.39
CA LYS A 139 29.18 1.93 -2.78
C LYS A 139 29.07 2.15 -1.28
N LYS A 140 30.21 2.35 -0.57
CA LYS A 140 30.21 2.64 0.86
C LYS A 140 29.50 3.96 1.20
N LEU A 141 29.81 5.03 0.46
CA LEU A 141 29.19 6.34 0.70
C LEU A 141 27.67 6.31 0.46
N ILE A 142 27.24 5.65 -0.60
CA ILE A 142 25.81 5.45 -0.89
C ILE A 142 25.17 4.61 0.22
N LEU A 143 25.84 3.56 0.70
CA LEU A 143 25.34 2.72 1.79
C LEU A 143 25.11 3.55 3.06
N ASP A 144 26.12 4.27 3.54
CA ASP A 144 26.04 5.08 4.77
C ASP A 144 24.86 6.09 4.67
N THR A 145 24.71 6.73 3.51
CA THR A 145 23.60 7.65 3.25
C THR A 145 22.24 6.94 3.22
N SER A 146 22.19 5.75 2.62
CA SER A 146 20.96 4.96 2.49
C SER A 146 20.48 4.40 3.83
N GLU A 147 21.41 4.02 4.70
CA GLU A 147 21.12 3.63 6.09
C GLU A 147 20.51 4.79 6.87
N ASN A 148 21.11 5.98 6.77
CA ASN A 148 20.57 7.20 7.39
C ASN A 148 19.18 7.55 6.84
N LEU A 149 18.96 7.43 5.52
CA LEU A 149 17.65 7.62 4.89
C LEU A 149 16.62 6.62 5.40
N TYR A 150 17.00 5.35 5.55
CA TYR A 150 16.13 4.32 6.09
C TYR A 150 15.72 4.63 7.53
N GLN A 151 16.66 4.99 8.41
CA GLN A 151 16.34 5.40 9.78
C GLN A 151 15.48 6.66 9.82
N LEU A 152 15.73 7.62 8.93
CA LEU A 152 14.93 8.83 8.81
C LEU A 152 13.48 8.50 8.41
N CYS A 153 13.26 7.61 7.45
CA CYS A 153 11.91 7.18 7.08
C CYS A 153 11.14 6.58 8.27
N LYS A 154 11.81 5.76 9.10
CA LYS A 154 11.21 5.20 10.32
C LYS A 154 10.80 6.27 11.33
N LYS A 155 11.63 7.31 11.46
CA LYS A 155 11.34 8.45 12.35
C LYS A 155 10.14 9.26 11.82
N ILE A 156 10.09 9.50 10.51
CA ILE A 156 9.03 10.27 9.84
C ILE A 156 7.67 9.58 9.94
N GLU A 157 7.63 8.24 9.84
CA GLU A 157 6.39 7.49 10.01
C GLU A 157 5.72 7.78 11.37
N GLN A 158 6.52 8.08 12.40
CA GLN A 158 6.04 8.40 13.74
C GLN A 158 5.58 9.86 13.90
N ASP A 159 5.87 10.74 12.93
CA ASP A 159 5.75 12.21 13.02
C ASP A 159 5.02 12.80 11.79
N ASP A 160 3.71 12.55 11.69
CA ASP A 160 2.78 13.10 10.68
C ASP A 160 3.25 12.97 9.21
N LEU A 161 4.08 11.97 8.89
CA LEU A 161 4.61 11.69 7.55
C LEU A 161 5.45 12.83 6.93
N THR A 162 5.88 13.82 7.73
CA THR A 162 6.69 14.94 7.24
C THR A 162 7.92 15.17 8.11
N PHE A 163 9.02 15.63 7.50
CA PHE A 163 10.20 16.07 8.21
C PHE A 163 10.83 17.24 7.47
N ASP A 164 11.01 18.34 8.19
CA ASP A 164 11.55 19.58 7.66
C ASP A 164 10.81 20.06 6.38
N GLY A 165 9.48 20.00 6.42
CA GLY A 165 8.62 20.37 5.30
C GLY A 165 8.61 19.37 4.13
N CYS A 166 9.44 18.32 4.16
CA CYS A 166 9.46 17.27 3.15
C CYS A 166 8.56 16.09 3.55
N HIS A 167 7.74 15.62 2.61
CA HIS A 167 6.88 14.45 2.84
C HIS A 167 7.67 13.14 2.70
N LEU A 168 7.26 12.09 3.42
CA LEU A 168 7.85 10.73 3.41
C LEU A 168 8.10 10.19 1.99
N SER A 169 7.23 10.52 1.04
CA SER A 169 7.35 10.11 -0.36
C SER A 169 8.66 10.52 -1.03
N GLU A 170 9.27 11.62 -0.61
CA GLU A 170 10.53 12.11 -1.19
C GLU A 170 11.72 11.25 -0.74
N PHE A 171 11.75 10.88 0.54
CA PHE A 171 12.77 10.00 1.10
C PHE A 171 12.62 8.56 0.58
N LEU A 172 11.38 8.09 0.42
CA LEU A 172 11.11 6.79 -0.22
C LEU A 172 11.54 6.77 -1.69
N GLU A 173 11.46 7.89 -2.41
CA GLU A 173 11.99 7.98 -3.77
C GLU A 173 13.51 7.79 -3.80
N LEU A 174 14.22 8.42 -2.86
CA LEU A 174 15.67 8.25 -2.77
C LEU A 174 16.05 6.83 -2.38
N LEU A 175 15.31 6.21 -1.45
CA LEU A 175 15.51 4.80 -1.11
C LEU A 175 15.22 3.87 -2.29
N ASP A 176 14.17 4.10 -3.07
CA ASP A 176 13.89 3.36 -4.32
C ASP A 176 15.10 3.42 -5.27
N ARG A 177 15.68 4.62 -5.45
CA ARG A 177 16.88 4.79 -6.28
C ARG A 177 18.09 4.07 -5.68
N ALA A 178 18.31 4.17 -4.37
CA ALA A 178 19.40 3.49 -3.68
C ALA A 178 19.28 1.96 -3.78
N PHE A 179 18.07 1.42 -3.70
CA PHE A 179 17.78 -0.01 -3.75
C PHE A 179 17.95 -0.62 -5.15
N THR A 180 18.21 0.20 -6.18
CA THR A 180 18.69 -0.30 -7.47
C THR A 180 20.13 -0.84 -7.39
N ASN A 181 20.86 -0.52 -6.31
CA ASN A 181 22.18 -1.06 -6.04
C ASN A 181 22.07 -2.33 -5.19
N THR A 182 22.52 -3.46 -5.76
CA THR A 182 22.39 -4.78 -5.10
C THR A 182 23.19 -4.86 -3.79
N TYR A 183 24.30 -4.13 -3.69
CA TYR A 183 25.11 -4.09 -2.47
C TYR A 183 24.37 -3.38 -1.33
N VAL A 184 23.72 -2.25 -1.64
CA VAL A 184 22.97 -1.44 -0.67
C VAL A 184 21.78 -2.20 -0.12
N ILE A 185 20.95 -2.79 -1.00
CA ILE A 185 19.78 -3.54 -0.56
C ILE A 185 20.17 -4.73 0.30
N LYS A 186 21.22 -5.49 -0.08
CA LYS A 186 21.71 -6.59 0.74
C LYS A 186 22.19 -6.11 2.10
N HIS A 187 22.95 -5.02 2.18
CA HIS A 187 23.41 -4.54 3.48
C HIS A 187 22.24 -4.07 4.35
N ILE A 188 21.31 -3.27 3.83
CA ILE A 188 20.16 -2.78 4.61
C ILE A 188 19.22 -3.92 5.05
N LEU A 189 19.04 -4.96 4.23
CA LEU A 189 18.17 -6.10 4.55
C LEU A 189 18.86 -7.20 5.38
N GLU A 190 20.17 -7.42 5.20
CA GLU A 190 20.93 -8.45 5.89
C GLU A 190 21.63 -7.96 7.17
N ASP A 191 21.58 -6.64 7.44
CA ASP A 191 22.34 -6.02 8.50
C ASP A 191 22.16 -6.79 9.82
N LYS A 192 23.29 -7.28 10.34
CA LYS A 192 23.33 -8.12 11.54
C LYS A 192 23.21 -7.28 12.81
N ILE A 193 23.30 -5.96 12.70
CA ILE A 193 23.34 -5.02 13.84
C ILE A 193 21.94 -4.76 14.40
N ASN A 194 20.90 -4.84 13.56
CA ASN A 194 19.50 -4.72 13.97
C ASN A 194 18.75 -5.96 13.47
N GLU A 195 18.38 -6.87 14.37
CA GLU A 195 17.65 -8.13 14.12
C GLU A 195 17.09 -8.27 12.68
N LYS A 196 17.62 -9.25 11.92
CA LYS A 196 17.38 -9.55 10.49
C LYS A 196 15.91 -9.59 10.00
N SER A 197 14.95 -9.41 10.88
CA SER A 197 13.51 -9.36 10.62
C SER A 197 12.95 -7.94 10.51
N THR A 198 13.71 -6.88 10.83
CA THR A 198 13.12 -5.54 11.06
C THR A 198 12.86 -4.72 9.79
N ALA A 199 13.74 -4.75 8.78
CA ALA A 199 13.61 -3.88 7.60
C ALA A 199 12.49 -4.32 6.65
N ILE A 200 12.43 -5.62 6.32
CA ILE A 200 11.36 -6.18 5.47
C ILE A 200 10.01 -6.00 6.17
N GLN A 201 9.94 -6.29 7.47
CA GLN A 201 8.75 -6.08 8.28
C GLN A 201 8.33 -4.60 8.26
N TYR A 202 9.26 -3.66 8.47
CA TYR A 202 8.99 -2.23 8.41
C TYR A 202 8.39 -1.82 7.06
N PHE A 203 9.02 -2.15 5.93
CA PHE A 203 8.46 -1.74 4.62
C PHE A 203 7.11 -2.37 4.34
N THR A 204 6.89 -3.59 4.83
CA THR A 204 5.62 -4.30 4.71
C THR A 204 4.54 -3.64 5.56
N GLU A 205 4.81 -3.36 6.84
CA GLU A 205 3.88 -2.68 7.76
C GLU A 205 3.57 -1.27 7.30
N LEU A 206 4.57 -0.52 6.85
CA LEU A 206 4.41 0.80 6.25
C LEU A 206 3.53 0.72 5.00
N PHE A 207 3.77 -0.24 4.10
CA PHE A 207 2.89 -0.42 2.95
C PHE A 207 1.44 -0.74 3.34
N LEU A 208 1.24 -1.56 4.38
CA LEU A 208 -0.08 -1.90 4.90
C LEU A 208 -0.78 -0.68 5.52
N SER A 209 -0.06 0.22 6.18
CA SER A 209 -0.64 1.44 6.73
C SER A 209 -1.16 2.39 5.64
N PHE A 210 -0.50 2.42 4.48
CA PHE A 210 -0.95 3.19 3.31
C PHE A 210 -1.98 2.47 2.43
N TYR A 211 -2.43 1.24 2.77
CA TYR A 211 -3.37 0.50 1.92
C TYR A 211 -4.70 1.25 1.73
N GLY A 212 -5.17 2.02 2.72
CA GLY A 212 -6.37 2.84 2.62
C GLY A 212 -6.32 3.85 1.45
N VAL A 213 -5.14 4.42 1.19
CA VAL A 213 -4.88 5.37 0.09
C VAL A 213 -5.12 4.73 -1.28
N LEU A 214 -4.91 3.42 -1.41
CA LEU A 214 -5.20 2.68 -2.66
C LEU A 214 -6.68 2.40 -2.90
N LEU A 215 -7.52 2.58 -1.87
CA LEU A 215 -8.97 2.41 -1.94
C LEU A 215 -9.71 3.74 -2.04
N ASP A 216 -9.06 4.84 -1.65
CA ASP A 216 -9.61 6.18 -1.80
C ASP A 216 -9.82 6.51 -3.29
N PRO A 217 -11.00 7.00 -3.71
CA PRO A 217 -11.21 7.51 -5.07
C PRO A 217 -10.38 8.77 -5.38
N GLU A 218 -10.03 9.57 -4.37
CA GLU A 218 -9.33 10.86 -4.51
C GLU A 218 -8.18 10.97 -3.48
N PRO A 219 -7.19 10.06 -3.52
CA PRO A 219 -6.10 10.07 -2.56
C PRO A 219 -5.22 11.31 -2.73
N ASP A 220 -4.62 11.74 -1.63
CA ASP A 220 -3.57 12.76 -1.68
C ASP A 220 -2.43 12.33 -2.63
N GLU A 221 -1.94 13.25 -3.46
CA GLU A 221 -0.94 12.93 -4.49
C GLU A 221 0.43 12.56 -3.89
N LEU A 222 0.76 13.06 -2.70
CA LEU A 222 2.00 12.71 -2.00
C LEU A 222 1.91 11.33 -1.37
N GLU A 223 0.76 10.96 -0.78
CA GLU A 223 0.52 9.61 -0.28
C GLU A 223 0.51 8.58 -1.41
N LYS A 224 -0.14 8.89 -2.53
CA LYS A 224 -0.12 8.08 -3.75
C LYS A 224 1.31 7.92 -4.29
N ARG A 225 2.14 8.96 -4.20
CA ARG A 225 3.56 8.90 -4.53
C ARG A 225 4.34 8.01 -3.55
N ALA A 226 4.06 8.08 -2.25
CA ALA A 226 4.65 7.20 -1.24
C ALA A 226 4.35 5.72 -1.54
N VAL A 227 3.08 5.38 -1.77
CA VAL A 227 2.66 4.00 -2.12
C VAL A 227 3.38 3.48 -3.36
N LYS A 228 3.52 4.33 -4.38
CA LYS A 228 4.23 3.96 -5.61
C LYS A 228 5.69 3.58 -5.32
N TYR A 229 6.41 4.35 -4.50
CA TYR A 229 7.80 4.03 -4.17
C TYR A 229 7.92 2.85 -3.21
N LEU A 230 6.99 2.68 -2.27
CA LEU A 230 6.92 1.48 -1.43
C LEU A 230 6.76 0.21 -2.27
N LEU A 231 5.85 0.21 -3.25
CA LEU A 231 5.69 -0.93 -4.17
C LEU A 231 6.97 -1.23 -4.95
N ARG A 232 7.72 -0.20 -5.37
CA ARG A 232 8.99 -0.42 -6.08
C ARG A 232 10.09 -0.96 -5.18
N ILE A 233 10.21 -0.43 -3.96
CA ILE A 233 11.11 -0.95 -2.93
C ILE A 233 10.78 -2.43 -2.66
N LEU A 234 9.51 -2.75 -2.41
CA LEU A 234 9.04 -4.13 -2.19
C LEU A 234 9.27 -5.03 -3.41
N LEU A 235 9.17 -4.49 -4.63
CA LEU A 235 9.54 -5.20 -5.86
C LEU A 235 11.04 -5.54 -5.89
N GLN A 236 11.91 -4.60 -5.53
CA GLN A 236 13.34 -4.88 -5.41
C GLN A 236 13.60 -5.96 -4.36
N ILE A 237 13.00 -5.85 -3.16
CA ILE A 237 13.11 -6.86 -2.08
C ILE A 237 12.64 -8.23 -2.58
N SER A 238 11.50 -8.29 -3.26
CA SER A 238 10.91 -9.54 -3.77
C SER A 238 11.74 -10.22 -4.87
N SER A 239 12.69 -9.50 -5.46
CA SER A 239 13.58 -10.04 -6.50
C SER A 239 14.69 -10.93 -5.91
N TYR A 240 14.85 -10.96 -4.58
CA TYR A 240 15.82 -11.77 -3.85
C TYR A 240 15.12 -12.96 -3.16
N PRO A 241 15.36 -14.20 -3.61
CA PRO A 241 14.70 -15.40 -3.07
C PRO A 241 14.85 -15.59 -1.56
N GLU A 242 16.00 -15.21 -1.00
CA GLU A 242 16.31 -15.28 0.43
C GLU A 242 15.38 -14.40 1.30
N HIS A 243 14.79 -13.35 0.73
CA HIS A 243 13.94 -12.38 1.42
C HIS A 243 12.44 -12.67 1.22
N LEU A 244 12.08 -13.39 0.16
CA LEU A 244 10.70 -13.72 -0.16
C LEU A 244 9.97 -14.50 0.94
N LYS A 245 10.68 -15.37 1.69
CA LYS A 245 10.06 -16.08 2.82
C LYS A 245 9.50 -15.12 3.88
N GLN A 246 10.25 -14.06 4.21
CA GLN A 246 9.80 -13.07 5.19
C GLN A 246 8.60 -12.26 4.68
N LEU A 247 8.56 -11.95 3.38
CA LEU A 247 7.38 -11.33 2.75
C LEU A 247 6.16 -12.25 2.80
N ILE A 248 6.36 -13.55 2.54
CA ILE A 248 5.30 -14.58 2.58
C ILE A 248 4.75 -14.78 3.98
N ASP A 249 5.60 -14.70 5.01
CA ASP A 249 5.21 -14.85 6.40
C ASP A 249 4.22 -13.74 6.85
N ASN A 250 4.17 -12.60 6.14
CA ASN A 250 3.13 -11.59 6.31
C ASN A 250 1.89 -11.88 5.43
N HIS A 251 0.91 -12.60 6.00
CA HIS A 251 -0.32 -12.96 5.28
C HIS A 251 -1.14 -11.77 4.78
N GLN A 252 -1.20 -10.66 5.54
CA GLN A 252 -1.97 -9.48 5.13
C GLN A 252 -1.37 -8.84 3.88
N PHE A 253 -0.05 -8.72 3.84
CA PHE A 253 0.69 -8.26 2.68
C PHE A 253 0.40 -9.10 1.45
N CYS A 254 0.47 -10.43 1.57
CA CYS A 254 0.20 -11.35 0.45
C CYS A 254 -1.21 -11.14 -0.12
N ILE A 255 -2.24 -11.08 0.72
CA ILE A 255 -3.64 -10.87 0.30
C ILE A 255 -3.78 -9.53 -0.44
N ILE A 256 -3.17 -8.47 0.07
CA ILE A 256 -3.25 -7.14 -0.55
C ILE A 256 -2.51 -7.10 -1.87
N ILE A 257 -1.30 -7.66 -1.95
CA ILE A 257 -0.53 -7.72 -3.19
C ILE A 257 -1.24 -8.55 -4.25
N GLU A 258 -1.81 -9.70 -3.89
CA GLU A 258 -2.65 -10.52 -4.78
C GLU A 258 -3.85 -9.71 -5.29
N SER A 259 -4.57 -9.04 -4.39
CA SER A 259 -5.70 -8.18 -4.76
C SER A 259 -5.30 -7.07 -5.73
N LEU A 260 -4.16 -6.41 -5.48
CA LEU A 260 -3.63 -5.35 -6.33
C LEU A 260 -3.12 -5.87 -7.67
N ALA A 261 -2.50 -7.05 -7.70
CA ALA A 261 -2.03 -7.70 -8.92
C ALA A 261 -3.19 -8.00 -9.88
N ASN A 262 -4.37 -8.31 -9.35
CA ASN A 262 -5.58 -8.53 -10.14
C ASN A 262 -6.22 -7.24 -10.69
N ARG A 263 -5.77 -6.05 -10.25
CA ARG A 263 -6.26 -4.77 -10.78
C ARG A 263 -5.52 -4.35 -12.06
N PRO A 264 -6.19 -3.65 -12.99
CA PRO A 264 -5.52 -3.10 -14.17
C PRO A 264 -4.48 -2.03 -13.79
N LYS A 265 -3.40 -1.93 -14.57
CA LYS A 265 -2.34 -0.90 -14.44
C LYS A 265 -1.50 -0.94 -13.15
N ARG A 266 -1.42 -2.09 -12.46
CA ARG A 266 -0.58 -2.30 -11.27
C ARG A 266 0.58 -3.27 -11.55
N ASP A 267 1.45 -2.90 -12.49
CA ASP A 267 2.51 -3.79 -12.98
C ASP A 267 3.52 -4.17 -11.89
N ASP A 268 3.84 -3.25 -10.97
CA ASP A 268 4.76 -3.54 -9.85
C ASP A 268 4.15 -4.60 -8.91
N ALA A 269 2.88 -4.47 -8.52
CA ALA A 269 2.20 -5.45 -7.67
C ALA A 269 2.08 -6.82 -8.35
N LYS A 270 1.79 -6.85 -9.66
CA LYS A 270 1.80 -8.11 -10.45
C LYS A 270 3.14 -8.81 -10.40
N ARG A 271 4.23 -8.06 -10.58
CA ARG A 271 5.59 -8.63 -10.55
C ARG A 271 5.97 -9.14 -9.16
N ILE A 272 5.63 -8.40 -8.10
CA ILE A 272 5.81 -8.87 -6.72
C ILE A 272 5.04 -10.18 -6.51
N TRP A 273 3.76 -10.22 -6.92
CA TRP A 273 2.93 -11.41 -6.78
C TRP A 273 3.49 -12.59 -7.55
N CYS A 274 3.98 -12.40 -8.78
CA CYS A 274 4.64 -13.46 -9.54
C CYS A 274 5.85 -14.05 -8.80
N ASN A 275 6.69 -13.20 -8.20
CA ASN A 275 7.85 -13.64 -7.42
C ASN A 275 7.42 -14.46 -6.19
N ILE A 276 6.41 -13.97 -5.46
CA ILE A 276 5.81 -14.67 -4.30
C ILE A 276 5.22 -16.02 -4.73
N GLN A 277 4.43 -16.02 -5.81
CA GLN A 277 3.74 -17.20 -6.31
C GLN A 277 4.73 -18.28 -6.76
N GLN A 278 5.88 -17.94 -7.34
CA GLN A 278 6.90 -18.93 -7.69
C GLN A 278 7.42 -19.71 -6.47
N ILE A 279 7.60 -19.03 -5.33
CA ILE A 279 8.03 -19.68 -4.08
C ILE A 279 6.88 -20.43 -3.41
N MET A 280 5.69 -19.85 -3.41
CA MET A 280 4.50 -20.55 -2.93
C MET A 280 4.27 -21.82 -3.76
N SER A 281 4.32 -21.75 -5.08
CA SER A 281 4.15 -22.86 -6.03
C SER A 281 5.27 -23.89 -5.96
N THR A 282 6.52 -23.52 -5.67
CA THR A 282 7.60 -24.52 -5.45
C THR A 282 7.46 -25.24 -4.11
N ASN A 283 6.90 -24.57 -3.10
CA ASN A 283 6.46 -25.21 -1.86
C ASN A 283 5.13 -25.99 -2.03
N GLU A 284 4.29 -25.58 -2.98
CA GLU A 284 2.95 -26.10 -3.28
C GLU A 284 2.90 -27.08 -4.46
N GLN A 285 3.99 -27.38 -5.17
CA GLN A 285 4.11 -28.62 -5.95
C GLN A 285 4.15 -29.86 -5.04
N LYS A 286 4.14 -29.66 -3.72
CA LYS A 286 3.78 -30.65 -2.70
C LYS A 286 2.37 -30.48 -2.11
N LYS A 287 1.58 -29.50 -2.58
CA LYS A 287 0.33 -29.04 -1.96
C LYS A 287 -0.51 -28.12 -2.87
N GLU A 288 -0.86 -28.55 -4.08
CA GLU A 288 -1.65 -27.72 -5.00
C GLU A 288 -3.11 -27.54 -4.53
N ARG A 289 -3.60 -26.29 -4.66
CA ARG A 289 -5.00 -25.82 -4.61
C ARG A 289 -5.71 -25.94 -3.26
N SER A 290 -5.46 -24.99 -2.35
CA SER A 290 -6.27 -24.82 -1.14
C SER A 290 -7.45 -23.87 -1.32
N SER A 291 -8.59 -24.46 -1.66
CA SER A 291 -9.89 -23.92 -1.31
C SER A 291 -9.93 -23.70 0.20
N LYS A 292 -9.92 -22.46 0.71
CA LYS A 292 -9.84 -22.21 2.16
C LYS A 292 -11.10 -22.66 2.90
N ILE A 293 -12.28 -22.60 2.26
CA ILE A 293 -13.54 -23.15 2.78
C ILE A 293 -14.03 -24.27 1.87
N TYR A 294 -14.23 -25.46 2.42
CA TYR A 294 -14.91 -26.58 1.76
C TYR A 294 -16.31 -26.77 2.36
N ILE A 295 -17.33 -26.90 1.52
CA ILE A 295 -18.72 -27.12 1.98
C ILE A 295 -19.19 -28.51 1.57
N SER A 296 -19.48 -29.34 2.56
CA SER A 296 -20.14 -30.63 2.38
C SER A 296 -21.63 -30.49 2.63
N TYR A 297 -22.45 -31.01 1.73
CA TYR A 297 -23.91 -31.06 1.85
C TYR A 297 -24.47 -32.25 1.05
N ASP A 298 -25.72 -32.63 1.30
CA ASP A 298 -26.42 -33.63 0.51
C ASP A 298 -27.13 -32.97 -0.66
N ARG A 299 -27.22 -33.62 -1.83
CA ARG A 299 -27.84 -33.03 -3.03
C ARG A 299 -29.30 -32.61 -2.84
N THR A 300 -30.01 -33.24 -1.90
CA THR A 300 -31.37 -32.83 -1.52
C THR A 300 -31.43 -31.43 -0.90
N ASP A 301 -30.32 -30.93 -0.34
CA ASP A 301 -30.16 -29.60 0.25
C ASP A 301 -29.51 -28.59 -0.71
N GLU A 302 -29.42 -28.87 -2.02
CA GLU A 302 -28.67 -28.03 -2.98
C GLU A 302 -29.19 -26.58 -3.05
N GLU A 303 -30.51 -26.37 -3.02
CA GLU A 303 -31.08 -25.02 -3.04
C GLU A 303 -30.68 -24.22 -1.80
N PHE A 304 -30.77 -24.83 -0.62
CA PHE A 304 -30.31 -24.22 0.63
C PHE A 304 -28.81 -23.92 0.57
N CYS A 305 -28.00 -24.85 0.07
CA CYS A 305 -26.56 -24.67 -0.09
C CYS A 305 -26.23 -23.47 -1.01
N LYS A 306 -26.93 -23.32 -2.14
CA LYS A 306 -26.76 -22.18 -3.06
C LYS A 306 -27.07 -20.86 -2.39
N GLU A 307 -28.18 -20.78 -1.67
CA GLU A 307 -28.55 -19.55 -0.94
C GLU A 307 -27.54 -19.24 0.17
N PHE A 308 -27.14 -20.26 0.93
CA PHE A 308 -26.15 -20.15 2.00
C PHE A 308 -24.79 -19.66 1.47
N VAL A 309 -24.29 -20.26 0.39
CA VAL A 309 -23.03 -19.85 -0.27
C VAL A 309 -23.11 -18.42 -0.79
N LYS A 310 -24.25 -18.04 -1.38
CA LYS A 310 -24.47 -16.67 -1.88
C LYS A 310 -24.38 -15.65 -0.75
N GLU A 311 -25.05 -15.88 0.38
CA GLU A 311 -24.95 -14.97 1.54
C GLU A 311 -23.57 -15.01 2.19
N LEU A 312 -22.93 -16.18 2.26
CA LEU A 312 -21.57 -16.33 2.78
C LEU A 312 -20.57 -15.50 1.98
N ARG A 313 -20.63 -15.56 0.64
CA ARG A 313 -19.77 -14.77 -0.26
C ARG A 313 -19.94 -13.26 -0.12
N LYS A 314 -21.13 -12.77 0.28
CA LYS A 314 -21.31 -11.34 0.56
C LYS A 314 -20.53 -10.90 1.80
N ARG A 315 -20.23 -11.83 2.71
CA ARG A 315 -19.69 -11.56 4.05
C ARG A 315 -18.24 -12.01 4.21
N THR A 316 -17.73 -12.85 3.31
CA THR A 316 -16.34 -13.32 3.32
C THR A 316 -15.69 -13.20 1.94
N THR A 317 -14.41 -12.80 1.93
CA THR A 317 -13.56 -12.83 0.74
C THR A 317 -12.78 -14.15 0.60
N ILE A 318 -12.95 -15.06 1.57
CA ILE A 318 -12.27 -16.36 1.57
C ILE A 318 -12.83 -17.24 0.42
N PRO A 319 -11.99 -17.84 -0.42
CA PRO A 319 -12.45 -18.74 -1.49
C PRO A 319 -13.25 -19.92 -0.93
N ILE A 320 -14.43 -20.16 -1.52
CA ILE A 320 -15.35 -21.24 -1.16
C ILE A 320 -15.38 -22.24 -2.30
N TRP A 321 -15.19 -23.50 -1.96
CA TRP A 321 -15.37 -24.63 -2.86
C TRP A 321 -16.62 -25.42 -2.50
N VAL A 322 -17.40 -25.72 -3.53
CA VAL A 322 -18.63 -26.50 -3.44
C VAL A 322 -18.77 -27.33 -4.73
N ASP A 323 -19.26 -28.56 -4.61
CA ASP A 323 -19.25 -29.53 -5.70
C ASP A 323 -20.05 -29.06 -6.94
N TYR A 324 -21.22 -28.43 -6.76
CA TYR A 324 -22.12 -28.03 -7.85
C TYR A 324 -21.55 -26.96 -8.79
N GLU A 325 -20.49 -26.24 -8.39
CA GLU A 325 -19.82 -25.26 -9.23
C GLU A 325 -18.53 -25.78 -9.87
N ASN A 326 -17.94 -26.85 -9.30
CA ASN A 326 -16.56 -27.22 -9.55
C ASN A 326 -16.39 -28.63 -10.13
N VAL A 327 -17.44 -29.44 -10.11
CA VAL A 327 -17.40 -30.81 -10.62
C VAL A 327 -18.39 -30.94 -11.76
N ASP A 328 -17.88 -31.03 -12.99
CA ASP A 328 -18.68 -31.52 -14.11
C ASP A 328 -19.07 -32.97 -13.80
N MET A 329 -20.34 -33.32 -14.06
CA MET A 329 -20.96 -34.63 -13.79
C MET A 329 -20.19 -35.78 -14.47
N SER A 330 -19.05 -36.13 -13.92
CA SER A 330 -18.15 -37.21 -14.32
C SER A 330 -18.15 -38.29 -13.26
N ASP A 331 -17.78 -39.50 -13.66
CA ASP A 331 -18.00 -40.71 -12.86
C ASP A 331 -17.12 -40.82 -11.60
N ASP A 332 -16.08 -39.97 -11.44
CA ASP A 332 -15.12 -40.05 -10.31
C ASP A 332 -15.11 -38.81 -9.41
N MET A 333 -16.24 -38.50 -8.79
CA MET A 333 -16.41 -37.36 -7.86
C MET A 333 -15.35 -37.33 -6.74
N TRP A 334 -14.90 -38.50 -6.26
CA TRP A 334 -13.99 -38.60 -5.11
C TRP A 334 -12.56 -38.10 -5.41
N GLU A 335 -12.12 -38.20 -6.66
CA GLU A 335 -10.82 -37.65 -7.11
C GLU A 335 -10.79 -36.12 -6.99
N TYR A 336 -11.95 -35.47 -7.11
CA TYR A 336 -12.08 -34.02 -6.96
C TYR A 336 -12.36 -33.60 -5.51
N VAL A 337 -13.13 -34.39 -4.77
CA VAL A 337 -13.54 -34.05 -3.40
C VAL A 337 -12.39 -34.21 -2.40
N SER A 338 -11.66 -35.32 -2.45
CA SER A 338 -10.66 -35.63 -1.42
C SER A 338 -9.50 -34.63 -1.35
N PRO A 339 -8.91 -34.12 -2.46
CA PRO A 339 -7.86 -33.11 -2.39
C PRO A 339 -8.39 -31.80 -1.81
N ASN A 340 -9.64 -31.42 -2.12
CA ASN A 340 -10.23 -30.17 -1.61
C ASN A 340 -10.48 -30.23 -0.10
N ILE A 341 -10.97 -31.37 0.43
CA ILE A 341 -11.08 -31.60 1.88
C ILE A 341 -9.73 -31.49 2.57
N ILE A 342 -8.68 -32.11 2.00
CA ILE A 342 -7.32 -31.98 2.51
C ILE A 342 -6.86 -30.52 2.40
N SER A 343 -7.19 -29.81 1.34
CA SER A 343 -6.66 -28.47 1.17
C SER A 343 -7.34 -27.42 2.07
N ALA A 344 -8.55 -27.73 2.58
CA ALA A 344 -9.38 -26.78 3.31
C ALA A 344 -8.84 -26.36 4.68
N THR A 345 -8.96 -25.06 4.97
CA THR A 345 -8.71 -24.46 6.29
C THR A 345 -9.94 -24.57 7.19
N VAL A 346 -11.12 -24.41 6.59
CA VAL A 346 -12.41 -24.56 7.25
C VAL A 346 -13.26 -25.51 6.42
N VAL A 347 -13.85 -26.49 7.09
CA VAL A 347 -14.86 -27.36 6.53
C VAL A 347 -16.21 -27.01 7.15
N ILE A 348 -17.20 -26.71 6.31
CA ILE A 348 -18.58 -26.50 6.73
C ILE A 348 -19.38 -27.71 6.30
N ILE A 349 -20.14 -28.29 7.23
CA ILE A 349 -21.05 -29.40 6.94
C ILE A 349 -22.47 -28.90 7.12
N LEU A 350 -23.22 -28.89 6.03
CA LEU A 350 -24.65 -28.62 6.02
C LEU A 350 -25.37 -29.93 6.30
N VAL A 351 -25.86 -30.11 7.53
CA VAL A 351 -26.45 -31.37 8.00
C VAL A 351 -27.98 -31.31 7.98
N SER A 352 -28.58 -32.30 7.32
CA SER A 352 -30.02 -32.59 7.24
C SER A 352 -30.26 -34.06 7.57
N THR A 353 -31.52 -34.46 7.74
CA THR A 353 -31.89 -35.88 7.81
C THR A 353 -31.37 -36.66 6.59
N ALA A 354 -31.45 -36.09 5.38
CA ALA A 354 -30.96 -36.72 4.16
C ALA A 354 -29.43 -36.92 4.18
N TYR A 355 -28.67 -35.92 4.65
CA TYR A 355 -27.23 -36.03 4.83
C TYR A 355 -26.85 -37.21 5.75
N VAL A 356 -27.61 -37.43 6.83
CA VAL A 356 -27.36 -38.54 7.78
C VAL A 356 -27.71 -39.90 7.19
N GLU A 357 -28.68 -39.96 6.30
CA GLU A 357 -29.14 -41.19 5.64
C GLU A 357 -28.28 -41.58 4.44
N SER A 358 -27.58 -40.62 3.83
CA SER A 358 -26.71 -40.81 2.67
C SER A 358 -25.42 -41.58 3.00
N THR A 359 -25.22 -42.71 2.32
CA THR A 359 -24.01 -43.55 2.49
C THR A 359 -22.75 -42.84 2.00
N ASP A 360 -22.85 -42.07 0.94
CA ASP A 360 -21.71 -41.38 0.32
C ASP A 360 -21.25 -40.24 1.22
N LYS A 361 -22.20 -39.49 1.79
CA LYS A 361 -21.90 -38.42 2.75
C LYS A 361 -21.38 -38.93 4.07
N PHE A 362 -21.74 -40.16 4.47
CA PHE A 362 -21.10 -40.82 5.61
C PHE A 362 -19.61 -41.10 5.37
N GLN A 363 -19.24 -41.58 4.19
CA GLN A 363 -17.83 -41.81 3.83
C GLN A 363 -17.07 -40.48 3.79
N GLU A 364 -17.67 -39.46 3.18
CA GLU A 364 -17.11 -38.11 3.11
C GLU A 364 -16.88 -37.51 4.51
N LEU A 365 -17.89 -37.56 5.38
CA LEU A 365 -17.81 -37.10 6.76
C LEU A 365 -16.70 -37.84 7.54
N SER A 366 -16.63 -39.15 7.40
CA SER A 366 -15.61 -39.97 8.05
C SER A 366 -14.21 -39.53 7.63
N TYR A 367 -14.03 -39.23 6.33
CA TYR A 367 -12.78 -38.72 5.78
C TYR A 367 -12.43 -37.32 6.31
N ILE A 368 -13.39 -36.38 6.32
CA ILE A 368 -13.25 -35.03 6.89
C ILE A 368 -12.78 -35.11 8.34
N ILE A 369 -13.45 -35.93 9.16
CA ILE A 369 -13.11 -36.07 10.59
C ILE A 369 -11.71 -36.64 10.78
N SER A 370 -11.34 -37.66 10.00
CA SER A 370 -10.00 -38.25 10.07
C SER A 370 -8.90 -37.25 9.72
N THR A 371 -9.15 -36.43 8.70
CA THR A 371 -8.24 -35.38 8.20
C THR A 371 -8.12 -34.22 9.18
N ASN A 372 -9.22 -33.84 9.83
CA ASN A 372 -9.21 -32.79 10.86
C ASN A 372 -8.47 -33.25 12.13
N LYS A 373 -8.66 -34.52 12.54
CA LYS A 373 -7.93 -35.11 13.69
C LYS A 373 -6.42 -35.11 13.48
N SER A 374 -5.94 -35.46 12.29
CA SER A 374 -4.49 -35.49 12.00
C SER A 374 -3.83 -34.12 12.02
N ARG A 375 -4.58 -33.03 11.82
CA ARG A 375 -4.09 -31.64 11.88
C ARG A 375 -4.04 -31.05 13.28
N ASN A 376 -4.67 -31.70 14.26
CA ASN A 376 -4.86 -31.16 15.60
C ASN A 376 -5.59 -29.79 15.63
N GLU A 377 -6.41 -29.50 14.61
CA GLU A 377 -7.15 -28.24 14.46
C GLU A 377 -8.58 -28.38 15.00
N LYS A 378 -8.79 -27.99 16.26
CA LYS A 378 -10.12 -28.09 16.89
C LYS A 378 -11.19 -27.24 16.19
N ASN A 379 -10.81 -26.11 15.58
CA ASN A 379 -11.74 -25.09 15.06
C ASN A 379 -11.98 -25.15 13.55
N GLY A 380 -11.37 -26.11 12.84
CA GLY A 380 -11.47 -26.20 11.38
C GLY A 380 -12.77 -26.84 10.85
N LEU A 381 -13.72 -27.23 11.71
CA LEU A 381 -14.95 -27.91 11.32
C LEU A 381 -16.18 -27.26 11.97
N ILE A 382 -17.10 -26.76 11.15
CA ILE A 382 -18.35 -26.11 11.56
C ILE A 382 -19.52 -26.93 11.02
N VAL A 383 -20.49 -27.23 11.88
CA VAL A 383 -21.71 -27.96 11.50
C VAL A 383 -22.88 -26.99 11.51
N VAL A 384 -23.67 -26.98 10.44
CA VAL A 384 -24.84 -26.10 10.29
C VAL A 384 -26.05 -26.96 9.98
N ALA A 385 -27.08 -26.92 10.83
CA ALA A 385 -28.32 -27.65 10.55
C ALA A 385 -29.13 -26.93 9.45
N THR A 386 -29.57 -27.67 8.43
CA THR A 386 -30.35 -27.11 7.31
C THR A 386 -31.87 -27.22 7.49
N GLU A 387 -32.33 -27.91 8.54
CA GLU A 387 -33.75 -28.10 8.81
C GLU A 387 -34.13 -27.79 10.27
N PRO A 388 -35.36 -27.30 10.50
CA PRO A 388 -35.83 -27.02 11.85
C PRO A 388 -35.99 -28.31 12.65
N ASN A 389 -35.61 -28.25 13.92
CA ASN A 389 -35.64 -29.40 14.85
C ASN A 389 -34.78 -30.59 14.41
N PHE A 390 -33.74 -30.36 13.58
CA PHE A 390 -32.76 -31.39 13.28
C PHE A 390 -32.22 -32.01 14.57
N ASN A 391 -32.33 -33.33 14.67
CA ASN A 391 -31.80 -34.10 15.77
C ASN A 391 -31.03 -35.29 15.20
N PHE A 392 -29.89 -35.61 15.83
CA PHE A 392 -29.13 -36.81 15.51
C PHE A 392 -29.93 -38.04 15.96
N ASN A 393 -30.79 -38.55 15.07
CA ASN A 393 -31.56 -39.78 15.31
C ASN A 393 -30.65 -41.01 15.43
N ARG A 394 -29.39 -40.91 14.99
CA ARG A 394 -28.37 -41.96 15.11
C ARG A 394 -27.29 -41.56 16.12
N SER A 395 -27.06 -42.43 17.11
CA SER A 395 -26.07 -42.21 18.18
C SER A 395 -24.66 -41.96 17.65
N TRP A 396 -24.23 -42.69 16.62
CA TRP A 396 -22.86 -42.59 16.09
C TRP A 396 -22.51 -41.20 15.56
N MET A 397 -23.46 -40.48 14.96
CA MET A 397 -23.18 -39.16 14.39
C MET A 397 -23.10 -38.10 15.47
N LYS A 398 -23.95 -38.22 16.49
CA LYS A 398 -23.89 -37.41 17.70
C LYS A 398 -22.52 -37.57 18.37
N ASP A 399 -22.04 -38.81 18.49
CA ASP A 399 -20.73 -39.11 19.08
C ASP A 399 -19.58 -38.59 18.21
N LEU A 400 -19.70 -38.63 16.87
CA LEU A 400 -18.67 -38.09 15.97
C LEU A 400 -18.56 -36.56 16.03
N LEU A 401 -19.67 -35.85 16.25
CA LEU A 401 -19.75 -34.39 16.17
C LEU A 401 -19.90 -33.70 17.54
N HIS A 402 -19.91 -34.43 18.66
CA HIS A 402 -20.20 -33.88 19.99
C HIS A 402 -19.30 -32.70 20.42
N ASP A 403 -18.04 -32.71 19.98
CA ASP A 403 -17.03 -31.69 20.32
C ASP A 403 -16.95 -30.55 19.28
N LYS A 404 -17.85 -30.52 18.28
CA LYS A 404 -17.78 -29.57 17.15
C LYS A 404 -18.79 -28.44 17.31
N THR A 405 -18.44 -27.27 16.80
CA THR A 405 -19.33 -26.10 16.83
C THR A 405 -20.54 -26.36 15.93
N MET A 406 -21.72 -26.43 16.54
CA MET A 406 -22.98 -26.62 15.83
C MET A 406 -23.80 -25.34 15.84
N ILE A 407 -24.17 -24.88 14.65
CA ILE A 407 -25.06 -23.75 14.43
C ILE A 407 -26.45 -24.34 14.13
N SER A 408 -27.40 -24.02 15.01
CA SER A 408 -28.78 -24.48 14.86
C SER A 408 -29.45 -23.80 13.66
N TYR A 409 -30.43 -24.48 13.07
CA TYR A 409 -31.22 -23.92 12.00
C TYR A 409 -32.00 -22.69 12.48
N GLU A 410 -32.03 -21.67 11.65
CA GLU A 410 -32.88 -20.49 11.83
C GLU A 410 -33.57 -20.14 10.50
N ASN A 411 -34.77 -19.57 10.57
CA ASN A 411 -35.50 -19.15 9.37
C ASN A 411 -34.80 -18.00 8.61
N ASN A 412 -33.76 -17.39 9.19
CA ASN A 412 -33.00 -16.31 8.58
C ASN A 412 -31.58 -16.78 8.26
N ILE A 413 -31.36 -17.17 7.01
CA ILE A 413 -30.08 -17.68 6.51
C ILE A 413 -28.94 -16.68 6.69
N ASP A 414 -29.23 -15.38 6.59
CA ASP A 414 -28.25 -14.31 6.79
C ASP A 414 -27.69 -14.30 8.21
N HIS A 415 -28.53 -14.59 9.21
CA HIS A 415 -28.11 -14.71 10.60
C HIS A 415 -27.32 -16.00 10.86
N MET A 416 -27.70 -17.12 10.22
CA MET A 416 -26.91 -18.35 10.28
C MET A 416 -25.51 -18.12 9.70
N VAL A 417 -25.42 -17.49 8.53
CA VAL A 417 -24.15 -17.13 7.89
C VAL A 417 -23.35 -16.15 8.74
N TRP A 418 -24.00 -15.17 9.39
CA TRP A 418 -23.35 -14.28 10.35
C TRP A 418 -22.65 -15.09 11.46
N ASN A 419 -23.37 -16.04 12.06
CA ASN A 419 -22.82 -16.90 13.11
C ASN A 419 -21.64 -17.73 12.59
N VAL A 420 -21.73 -18.26 11.37
CA VAL A 420 -20.62 -18.98 10.71
C VAL A 420 -19.41 -18.06 10.53
N CYS A 421 -19.59 -16.85 9.97
CA CYS A 421 -18.52 -15.87 9.79
C CYS A 421 -17.88 -15.43 11.10
N GLU A 422 -18.65 -15.37 12.18
CA GLU A 422 -18.14 -15.11 13.53
C GLU A 422 -17.22 -16.25 14.01
N GLN A 423 -17.63 -17.51 13.80
CA GLN A 423 -16.82 -18.69 14.14
C GLN A 423 -15.55 -18.81 13.30
N ILE A 424 -15.61 -18.41 12.02
CA ILE A 424 -14.43 -18.35 11.14
C ILE A 424 -13.51 -17.18 11.53
N GLY A 425 -14.00 -16.19 12.29
CA GLY A 425 -13.23 -15.02 12.71
C GLY A 425 -13.19 -13.89 11.67
N VAL A 426 -14.07 -13.94 10.66
CA VAL A 426 -14.22 -12.87 9.64
C VAL A 426 -14.95 -11.67 10.22
N LEU A 427 -15.89 -11.91 11.13
CA LEU A 427 -16.64 -10.85 11.83
C LEU A 427 -16.18 -10.77 13.28
N LYS A 428 -15.70 -9.60 13.70
CA LYS A 428 -15.45 -9.33 15.12
C LYS A 428 -16.80 -9.15 15.80
N LYS A 429 -17.09 -9.91 16.86
CA LYS A 429 -18.22 -9.62 17.74
C LYS A 429 -18.21 -8.12 18.05
N PRO A 430 -19.30 -7.37 17.80
CA PRO A 430 -19.39 -6.02 18.31
C PRO A 430 -19.15 -6.13 19.81
N ARG A 431 -18.04 -5.54 20.30
CA ARG A 431 -17.78 -5.42 21.73
C ARG A 431 -18.93 -4.57 22.27
N MET A 432 -20.01 -5.21 22.72
CA MET A 432 -20.99 -4.55 23.56
C MET A 432 -20.22 -4.09 24.78
N LYS A 433 -19.82 -2.81 24.79
CA LYS A 433 -19.33 -2.16 26.00
C LYS A 433 -20.42 -2.39 27.03
N CYS A 434 -20.08 -3.14 28.07
CA CYS A 434 -20.95 -3.37 29.21
C CYS A 434 -21.40 -2.01 29.76
N LEU A 435 -22.59 -1.56 29.34
CA LEU A 435 -23.33 -0.46 29.97
C LEU A 435 -23.92 -0.89 31.33
N SER A 436 -23.58 -2.09 31.81
CA SER A 436 -23.99 -2.63 33.11
C SER A 436 -23.40 -1.87 34.31
N TRP A 437 -22.47 -0.92 34.09
CA TRP A 437 -21.97 -0.04 35.15
C TRP A 437 -22.77 1.26 35.34
N LEU A 438 -23.66 1.63 34.42
CA LEU A 438 -24.44 2.88 34.51
C LEU A 438 -25.84 2.74 35.16
N PHE A 439 -26.26 1.55 35.57
CA PHE A 439 -27.58 1.33 36.20
C PHE A 439 -27.55 0.57 37.53
N LYS A 440 -26.48 0.72 38.33
CA LYS A 440 -26.40 0.09 39.68
C LYS A 440 -26.67 0.99 40.88
N ASN A 441 -27.20 2.20 40.68
CA ASN A 441 -27.70 3.05 41.77
C ASN A 441 -29.12 3.55 41.48
N GLY A 442 -30.12 2.70 41.74
CA GLY A 442 -31.54 3.06 41.71
C GLY A 442 -32.35 2.07 42.53
N ARG A 443 -32.92 2.53 43.65
CA ARG A 443 -33.53 1.75 44.73
C ARG A 443 -34.83 1.02 44.33
N ARG A 444 -35.00 -0.15 44.95
CA ARG A 444 -36.23 -0.81 45.50
C ARG A 444 -37.59 -0.14 45.19
N LYS A 445 -38.54 -0.92 44.65
CA LYS A 445 -39.70 -1.51 45.38
C LYS A 445 -40.61 -2.37 44.46
N THR A 446 -40.91 -3.57 44.96
CA THR A 446 -42.10 -4.44 44.80
C THR A 446 -43.30 -3.95 43.97
N ALA A 447 -43.80 -4.78 43.04
CA ALA A 447 -45.01 -5.63 43.19
C ALA A 447 -45.70 -5.98 41.84
N GLN A 448 -46.11 -7.25 41.73
CA GLN A 448 -47.35 -7.79 41.12
C GLN A 448 -47.69 -7.59 39.62
N SER A 449 -47.71 -8.74 38.92
CA SER A 449 -48.81 -9.33 38.13
C SER A 449 -49.77 -8.43 37.32
N ASN A 450 -49.83 -8.66 36.00
CA ASN A 450 -50.93 -9.38 35.31
C ASN A 450 -50.91 -9.11 33.78
N ASP A 451 -51.36 -10.13 33.05
CA ASP A 451 -52.08 -10.14 31.77
C ASP A 451 -52.13 -8.85 30.92
N PHE A 452 -51.89 -8.97 29.61
CA PHE A 452 -52.98 -8.89 28.61
C PHE A 452 -52.54 -9.15 27.14
N SER A 453 -53.46 -9.84 26.47
CA SER A 453 -53.72 -10.14 25.06
C SER A 453 -52.96 -9.47 23.89
N ALA A 454 -52.64 -10.32 22.91
CA ALA A 454 -53.09 -10.30 21.51
C ALA A 454 -53.60 -8.99 20.86
N ARG A 455 -53.04 -8.70 19.67
CA ARG A 455 -53.62 -7.99 18.50
C ARG A 455 -52.66 -8.23 17.32
N THR A 456 -52.88 -9.18 16.41
CA THR A 456 -53.79 -9.19 15.24
C THR A 456 -53.65 -7.98 14.31
N LEU A 457 -52.93 -8.23 13.21
CA LEU A 457 -53.09 -7.81 11.80
C LEU A 457 -53.57 -6.38 11.47
N LYS A 458 -52.84 -5.73 10.55
CA LYS A 458 -53.43 -5.09 9.37
C LYS A 458 -52.55 -5.28 8.13
N LEU A 459 -53.09 -6.07 7.20
CA LEU A 459 -52.82 -6.01 5.77
C LEU A 459 -53.43 -4.72 5.19
N ILE A 460 -52.73 -4.06 4.26
CA ILE A 460 -53.36 -3.25 3.20
C ILE A 460 -52.62 -3.57 1.88
N PRO A 461 -53.35 -3.75 0.76
CA PRO A 461 -52.85 -4.37 -0.46
C PRO A 461 -52.39 -3.37 -1.54
N GLY A 462 -51.62 -3.93 -2.47
CA GLY A 462 -51.55 -3.72 -3.92
C GLY A 462 -51.98 -2.40 -4.57
N ASN A 463 -51.17 -1.96 -5.54
CA ASN A 463 -51.70 -1.88 -6.91
C ASN A 463 -50.60 -1.83 -7.96
N ASP A 464 -50.80 -2.68 -8.97
CA ASP A 464 -50.14 -2.73 -10.26
C ASP A 464 -50.49 -1.53 -11.16
N LYS A 465 -49.58 -1.26 -12.11
CA LYS A 465 -49.77 -0.95 -13.55
C LYS A 465 -48.55 -0.11 -14.01
N VAL A 466 -47.64 -0.61 -14.86
CA VAL A 466 -47.78 -0.96 -16.30
C VAL A 466 -48.34 0.20 -17.13
N TYR A 467 -47.48 0.93 -17.87
CA TYR A 467 -47.46 0.91 -19.35
C TYR A 467 -46.38 1.84 -19.98
N SER A 468 -45.78 1.28 -21.05
CA SER A 468 -45.26 1.89 -22.29
C SER A 468 -44.14 2.94 -22.31
N GLN A 469 -42.99 2.48 -22.80
CA GLN A 469 -42.31 2.94 -24.02
C GLN A 469 -42.98 4.07 -24.83
N LYS A 470 -42.16 5.06 -25.22
CA LYS A 470 -42.09 5.50 -26.62
C LYS A 470 -40.73 6.12 -26.95
N GLU A 471 -40.16 5.61 -28.03
CA GLU A 471 -38.97 6.07 -28.75
C GLU A 471 -39.20 7.40 -29.48
N SER A 472 -38.11 8.11 -29.76
CA SER A 472 -37.72 8.78 -31.03
C SER A 472 -36.80 9.96 -30.68
N SER A 473 -35.49 9.89 -30.93
CA SER A 473 -34.74 10.01 -32.19
C SER A 473 -34.61 11.43 -32.75
N GLN A 474 -33.33 11.79 -32.95
CA GLN A 474 -32.75 12.84 -33.81
C GLN A 474 -32.91 14.31 -33.39
N VAL A 475 -31.78 15.04 -33.37
CA VAL A 475 -31.41 15.96 -34.46
C VAL A 475 -29.96 16.47 -34.25
N ASP A 476 -29.23 16.53 -35.37
CA ASP A 476 -27.90 17.11 -35.57
C ASP A 476 -27.78 18.58 -35.17
N GLY A 477 -26.54 19.01 -34.87
CA GLY A 477 -26.22 20.43 -34.70
C GLY A 477 -24.74 20.71 -34.54
N SER A 478 -24.03 20.79 -35.67
CA SER A 478 -22.68 21.35 -35.83
C SER A 478 -22.60 22.85 -35.50
N THR A 479 -21.37 23.40 -35.50
CA THR A 479 -20.89 24.80 -35.35
C THR A 479 -20.53 25.20 -33.91
N ASP A 480 -19.41 25.83 -33.58
CA ASP A 480 -18.39 26.52 -34.36
C ASP A 480 -17.08 26.64 -33.55
N CYS A 481 -15.98 26.77 -34.30
CA CYS A 481 -14.67 27.18 -33.82
C CYS A 481 -14.70 28.58 -33.20
N LEU A 482 -14.10 28.74 -32.01
CA LEU A 482 -13.64 30.03 -31.50
C LEU A 482 -12.22 29.91 -30.96
N LEU A 483 -11.28 30.37 -31.79
CA LEU A 483 -9.95 30.80 -31.38
C LEU A 483 -10.10 32.02 -30.47
N ILE A 484 -9.66 31.91 -29.22
CA ILE A 484 -9.32 33.05 -28.38
C ILE A 484 -7.88 32.85 -27.93
N SER A 485 -7.00 33.64 -28.54
CA SER A 485 -5.66 33.97 -28.08
C SER A 485 -5.72 34.99 -26.94
N GLU A 486 -4.56 35.20 -26.31
CA GLU A 486 -4.17 36.29 -25.40
C GLU A 486 -4.23 35.96 -23.90
N THR A 487 -3.11 35.49 -23.33
CA THR A 487 -2.03 36.30 -22.73
C THR A 487 -2.46 37.10 -21.50
N HIS A 488 -2.55 36.46 -20.33
CA HIS A 488 -2.34 37.11 -19.03
C HIS A 488 -2.09 36.04 -17.95
N SER A 489 -0.84 35.86 -17.49
CA SER A 489 -0.59 35.17 -16.20
C SER A 489 0.72 35.52 -15.49
N SER A 490 1.61 36.33 -16.07
CA SER A 490 2.93 36.59 -15.47
C SER A 490 2.91 37.50 -14.23
N GLN A 491 1.81 38.19 -13.92
CA GLN A 491 1.70 39.07 -12.75
C GLN A 491 1.16 38.35 -11.49
N SER A 492 0.56 37.16 -11.61
CA SER A 492 -0.02 36.43 -10.47
C SER A 492 1.02 35.70 -9.62
N ILE A 493 2.21 35.43 -10.17
CA ILE A 493 3.24 34.62 -9.49
C ILE A 493 4.01 35.43 -8.45
N VAL A 494 4.21 36.73 -8.71
CA VAL A 494 4.96 37.62 -7.80
C VAL A 494 4.14 37.97 -6.55
N THR A 495 2.82 38.11 -6.68
CA THR A 495 1.94 38.39 -5.53
C THR A 495 1.76 37.17 -4.63
N GLY A 496 1.78 35.95 -5.19
CA GLY A 496 1.64 34.70 -4.42
C GLY A 496 2.85 34.39 -3.52
N LEU A 497 4.06 34.75 -3.94
CA LEU A 497 5.30 34.53 -3.18
C LEU A 497 5.42 35.41 -1.92
N ILE A 498 4.79 36.58 -1.92
CA ILE A 498 4.80 37.50 -0.75
C ILE A 498 3.84 37.02 0.35
N THR A 499 2.79 36.28 0.00
CA THR A 499 1.77 35.81 0.94
C THR A 499 2.10 34.50 1.67
N GLN A 500 3.12 33.74 1.26
CA GLN A 500 3.51 32.47 1.91
C GLN A 500 4.74 32.55 2.82
N THR A 501 5.47 33.69 2.84
CA THR A 501 6.50 33.91 3.86
C THR A 501 5.85 34.50 5.10
N GLY A 502 5.60 33.63 6.10
CA GLY A 502 5.15 34.04 7.43
C GLY A 502 6.01 35.17 8.00
N SER A 503 5.35 36.10 8.67
CA SER A 503 5.92 37.32 9.23
C SER A 503 7.16 37.05 10.10
N VAL A 504 8.35 37.39 9.59
CA VAL A 504 9.48 37.76 10.44
C VAL A 504 9.43 39.27 10.57
N SER A 505 9.11 39.74 11.76
CA SER A 505 9.07 41.16 12.10
C SER A 505 10.47 41.79 11.97
N GLY A 506 10.58 42.83 11.17
CA GLY A 506 11.65 43.82 11.28
C GLY A 506 12.74 43.74 10.21
N SER A 507 12.44 44.20 9.00
CA SER A 507 13.32 45.14 8.29
C SER A 507 12.64 45.64 7.02
N THR A 508 12.49 46.95 6.93
CA THR A 508 12.05 47.67 5.73
C THR A 508 13.12 47.57 4.65
N TRP A 509 12.75 47.15 3.44
CA TRP A 509 13.53 47.39 2.22
C TRP A 509 12.64 47.95 1.11
N VAL A 510 13.14 49.04 0.54
CA VAL A 510 12.85 49.57 -0.80
C VAL A 510 13.81 48.90 -1.77
#